data_AF-A0AAW1HLE0-F1
#
_entry.id   AF-A0AAW1HLE0-F1
#
_cell.length_a   1.000
_cell.length_b   1.000
_cell.length_c   1.000
_cell.angle_alpha   90.00
_cell.angle_beta   90.00
_cell.angle_gamma   90.00
#
_symmetry.space_group_name_H-M   'P 1'
#
loop_
_entity.id
_entity.type
_entity.pdbx_description
1 polymer ?
#
loop_
_entity_poly.entity_id
_entity_poly.type
_entity_poly.pdbx_seq_one_letter_code
_entity_poly.pdbx_strand_id
1 'polypeptide(L)'
;MEIAVKKNYDIPNDVMFTKLLPRFPAKSLLRFKSVSKEWNATISSLAFAKTRLEIGHTFTQFLLLSINEQAEVDESSIRSLSYDETGVIELRNMNCVHLGPHEACPYLTGSVNGIVCLSIFNTDFFGIWNPLTQQYQQLFHCAEMKGNEDWALKTDGFGYKSSTEDFSIFTVFIQLQSLASPLFYLFSFNSGLWKTVNVEGGNVFADSIGRSSTAFYVNERLYWPRRHRKTGFIIGLFCFDLNSEEMMKIFVTPTFRQFRYVEVNDIFEMGGNLSIACSKQEKTCHVWVLKVEADDSSPWVKVYDFNFTDLELYSFTNTGRYLARHQNQFKLLDVTQQGLDRSTQTGLGDAGDIRQSHLYVPSFITFRIKNHN
;
A
#
# COMPACT_ATOMS: atom_id res chain seq x y z
N MET A 1 29.80 -51.67 26.67
CA MET A 1 28.78 -50.60 26.76
C MET A 1 29.41 -49.33 26.22
N GLU A 2 29.17 -49.02 24.94
CA GLU A 2 29.53 -47.71 24.39
C GLU A 2 28.49 -46.70 24.84
N ILE A 3 28.93 -45.68 25.58
CA ILE A 3 28.09 -44.55 25.93
C ILE A 3 28.00 -43.68 24.68
N ALA A 4 26.87 -43.75 23.98
CA ALA A 4 26.57 -42.83 22.89
C ALA A 4 26.50 -41.41 23.46
N VAL A 5 27.55 -40.63 23.24
CA VAL A 5 27.57 -39.19 23.51
C VAL A 5 26.56 -38.56 22.55
N LYS A 6 25.38 -38.19 23.07
CA LYS A 6 24.42 -37.34 22.35
C LYS A 6 25.13 -36.02 22.03
N LYS A 7 25.48 -35.80 20.77
CA LYS A 7 25.89 -34.47 20.30
C LYS A 7 24.69 -33.54 20.42
N ASN A 8 24.73 -32.64 21.40
CA ASN A 8 23.84 -31.48 21.41
C ASN A 8 24.32 -30.53 20.32
N TYR A 9 23.53 -30.42 19.25
CA TYR A 9 23.68 -29.35 18.27
C TYR A 9 22.88 -28.17 18.78
N ASP A 10 23.45 -27.39 19.70
CA ASP A 10 22.84 -26.13 20.11
C ASP A 10 22.91 -25.16 18.94
N ILE A 11 21.76 -24.70 18.47
CA ILE A 11 21.68 -23.69 17.41
C ILE A 11 22.06 -22.35 18.05
N PRO A 12 23.08 -21.64 17.52
CA PRO A 12 23.46 -20.33 18.04
C PRO A 12 22.30 -19.34 18.02
N ASN A 13 22.14 -18.56 19.10
CA ASN A 13 21.05 -17.58 19.25
C ASN A 13 21.00 -16.56 18.11
N ASP A 14 22.15 -16.13 17.60
CA ASP A 14 22.25 -15.20 16.47
C ASP A 14 21.61 -15.80 15.22
N VAL A 15 21.93 -17.05 14.88
CA VAL A 15 21.33 -17.77 13.74
C VAL A 15 19.83 -17.98 13.95
N MET A 16 19.43 -18.34 15.18
CA MET A 16 18.03 -18.52 15.53
C MET A 16 17.22 -17.24 15.30
N PHE A 17 17.67 -16.11 15.86
CA PHE A 17 16.92 -14.86 15.85
C PHE A 17 16.99 -14.08 14.53
N THR A 18 18.10 -14.20 13.79
CA THR A 18 18.31 -13.43 12.54
C THR A 18 17.97 -14.21 11.27
N LYS A 19 17.99 -15.55 11.29
CA LYS A 19 17.78 -16.37 10.07
C LYS A 19 16.59 -17.30 10.16
N LEU A 20 16.35 -17.92 11.32
CA LEU A 20 15.28 -18.92 11.47
C LEU A 20 13.95 -18.27 11.82
N LEU A 21 13.86 -17.57 12.96
CA LEU A 21 12.62 -16.98 13.44
C LEU A 21 11.94 -16.05 12.43
N PRO A 22 12.65 -15.15 11.71
CA PRO A 22 12.01 -14.23 10.76
C PRO A 22 11.21 -14.94 9.64
N ARG A 23 11.55 -16.19 9.31
CA ARG A 23 10.89 -16.99 8.26
C ARG A 23 9.58 -17.63 8.72
N PHE A 24 9.30 -17.64 10.02
CA PHE A 24 8.06 -18.25 10.53
C PHE A 24 6.84 -17.36 10.25
N PRO A 25 5.64 -17.96 10.11
CA PRO A 25 4.40 -17.23 10.04
C PRO A 25 4.20 -16.30 11.24
N ALA A 26 3.63 -15.12 11.00
CA ALA A 26 3.44 -14.10 12.03
C ALA A 26 2.64 -14.59 13.25
N LYS A 27 1.61 -15.43 13.01
CA LYS A 27 0.80 -16.06 14.07
C LYS A 27 1.66 -16.94 15.00
N SER A 28 2.64 -17.68 14.47
CA SER A 28 3.55 -18.51 15.26
C SER A 28 4.51 -17.65 16.09
N LEU A 29 5.06 -16.60 15.48
CA LEU A 29 5.94 -15.65 16.17
C LEU A 29 5.25 -14.91 17.32
N LEU A 30 3.97 -14.58 17.19
CA LEU A 30 3.17 -14.04 18.30
C LEU A 30 3.12 -15.00 19.49
N ARG A 31 2.97 -16.30 19.24
CA ARG A 31 3.00 -17.33 20.30
C ARG A 31 4.41 -17.47 20.88
N PHE A 32 5.44 -17.37 20.05
CA PHE A 32 6.83 -17.50 20.49
C PHE A 32 7.28 -16.40 21.46
N LYS A 33 6.60 -15.24 21.48
CA LYS A 33 6.81 -14.22 22.51
C LYS A 33 6.55 -14.74 23.95
N SER A 34 5.78 -15.80 24.13
CA SER A 34 5.53 -16.37 25.47
C SER A 34 6.62 -17.36 25.94
N VAL A 35 7.58 -17.73 25.09
CA VAL A 35 8.62 -18.71 25.41
C VAL A 35 9.58 -18.17 26.48
N SER A 36 10.07 -16.94 26.29
CA SER A 36 10.96 -16.27 27.27
C SER A 36 10.94 -14.75 27.11
N LYS A 37 11.48 -14.04 28.11
CA LYS A 37 11.64 -12.58 28.04
C LYS A 37 12.55 -12.14 26.89
N GLU A 38 13.60 -12.91 26.62
CA GLU A 38 14.53 -12.66 25.52
C GLU A 38 13.82 -12.77 24.17
N TRP A 39 13.06 -13.85 23.97
CA TRP A 39 12.28 -14.03 22.74
C TRP A 39 11.25 -12.93 22.54
N ASN A 40 10.55 -12.54 23.60
CA ASN A 40 9.62 -11.42 23.53
C ASN A 40 10.33 -10.12 23.13
N ALA A 41 11.45 -9.79 23.76
CA ALA A 41 12.23 -8.59 23.47
C ALA A 41 12.75 -8.59 22.02
N THR A 42 13.30 -9.72 21.57
CA THR A 42 13.84 -9.87 20.22
C THR A 42 12.75 -9.77 19.15
N ILE A 43 11.66 -10.53 19.28
CA ILE A 43 10.56 -10.53 18.29
C ILE A 43 9.84 -9.17 18.26
N SER A 44 9.84 -8.43 19.37
CA SER A 44 9.26 -7.08 19.45
C SER A 44 10.23 -5.97 19.01
N SER A 45 11.48 -6.30 18.69
CA SER A 45 12.46 -5.30 18.28
C SER A 45 12.25 -4.82 16.84
N LEU A 46 12.60 -3.56 16.58
CA LEU A 46 12.58 -3.01 15.23
C LEU A 46 13.53 -3.75 14.29
N ALA A 47 14.71 -4.16 14.79
CA ALA A 47 15.68 -4.93 14.03
C ALA A 47 15.08 -6.24 13.51
N PHE A 48 14.42 -7.01 14.38
CA PHE A 48 13.74 -8.24 13.98
C PHE A 48 12.64 -7.99 12.94
N ALA A 49 11.86 -6.93 13.12
CA ALA A 49 10.81 -6.58 12.17
C ALA A 49 11.38 -6.20 10.80
N LYS A 50 12.47 -5.42 10.75
CA LYS A 50 13.19 -5.08 9.50
C LYS A 50 13.73 -6.33 8.81
N THR A 51 14.44 -7.20 9.52
CA THR A 51 14.94 -8.48 8.97
C THR A 51 13.79 -9.32 8.39
N ARG A 52 12.63 -9.35 9.05
CA ARG A 52 11.46 -10.07 8.54
C ARG A 52 10.84 -9.41 7.30
N LEU A 53 10.83 -8.09 7.22
CA LEU A 53 10.35 -7.37 6.02
C LEU A 53 11.25 -7.65 4.81
N GLU A 54 12.57 -7.67 5.01
CA GLU A 54 13.55 -8.03 3.97
C GLU A 54 13.41 -9.49 3.51
N ILE A 55 13.11 -10.41 4.43
CA ILE A 55 12.88 -11.82 4.11
C ILE A 55 11.48 -12.08 3.53
N GLY A 56 10.55 -11.13 3.66
CA GLY A 56 9.08 -11.26 3.53
C GLY A 56 8.53 -11.82 2.21
N HIS A 57 9.37 -12.27 1.29
CA HIS A 57 9.02 -12.95 0.06
C HIS A 57 8.31 -14.31 0.26
N THR A 58 8.31 -14.90 1.46
CA THR A 58 7.72 -16.23 1.67
C THR A 58 6.19 -16.27 1.78
N PHE A 59 5.52 -15.14 2.05
CA PHE A 59 4.05 -15.09 2.13
C PHE A 59 3.53 -13.78 1.54
N THR A 60 2.81 -13.87 0.43
CA THR A 60 2.17 -12.71 -0.18
C THR A 60 0.82 -12.48 0.48
N GLN A 61 0.56 -11.27 0.99
CA GLN A 61 -0.76 -10.92 1.49
C GLN A 61 -1.27 -9.66 0.79
N PHE A 62 -2.60 -9.58 0.66
CA PHE A 62 -3.29 -8.41 0.15
C PHE A 62 -4.32 -7.95 1.18
N LEU A 63 -4.43 -6.64 1.36
CA LEU A 63 -5.57 -6.04 2.02
C LEU A 63 -6.61 -5.71 0.96
N LEU A 64 -7.85 -6.12 1.21
CA LEU A 64 -9.00 -5.91 0.34
C LEU A 64 -10.01 -5.07 1.11
N LEU A 65 -10.28 -3.86 0.63
CA LEU A 65 -11.37 -3.04 1.13
C LEU A 65 -12.61 -3.33 0.28
N SER A 66 -13.60 -3.92 0.92
CA SER A 66 -14.89 -4.22 0.31
C SER A 66 -15.97 -3.28 0.83
N ILE A 67 -16.92 -2.94 -0.03
CA ILE A 67 -18.12 -2.18 0.33
C ILE A 67 -19.34 -3.02 -0.02
N ASN A 68 -20.29 -3.12 0.91
CA ASN A 68 -21.56 -3.77 0.66
C ASN A 68 -22.63 -2.72 0.31
N GLU A 69 -22.76 -2.41 -0.97
CA GLU A 69 -23.75 -1.44 -1.47
C GLU A 69 -25.22 -1.90 -1.33
N GLN A 70 -25.46 -3.17 -0.97
CA GLN A 70 -26.81 -3.73 -0.79
C GLN A 70 -27.34 -3.56 0.64
N ALA A 71 -26.49 -3.13 1.58
CA ALA A 71 -26.91 -2.89 2.95
C ALA A 71 -27.61 -1.52 3.07
N GLU A 72 -28.56 -1.39 4.01
CA GLU A 72 -29.26 -0.11 4.28
C GLU A 72 -28.30 1.01 4.74
N VAL A 73 -27.11 0.62 5.21
CA VAL A 73 -25.98 1.50 5.53
C VAL A 73 -24.76 0.90 4.83
N ASP A 74 -23.97 1.73 4.14
CA ASP A 74 -22.75 1.30 3.45
C ASP A 74 -21.78 0.62 4.44
N GLU A 75 -21.85 -0.71 4.54
CA GLU A 75 -20.96 -1.48 5.41
C GLU A 75 -19.65 -1.74 4.68
N SER A 76 -18.59 -1.11 5.16
CA SER A 76 -17.24 -1.36 4.68
C SER A 76 -16.52 -2.39 5.55
N SER A 77 -15.79 -3.30 4.90
CA SER A 77 -14.98 -4.29 5.61
C SER A 77 -13.60 -4.38 4.98
N ILE A 78 -12.59 -4.52 5.84
CA ILE A 78 -11.23 -4.81 5.41
C ILE A 78 -10.98 -6.30 5.60
N ARG A 79 -10.55 -6.96 4.53
CA ARG A 79 -10.16 -8.36 4.52
C ARG A 79 -8.68 -8.49 4.23
N SER A 80 -8.07 -9.55 4.76
CA SER A 80 -6.74 -9.99 4.35
C SER A 80 -6.86 -11.27 3.54
N LEU A 81 -6.16 -11.31 2.40
CA LEU A 81 -6.06 -12.46 1.54
C LEU A 81 -4.61 -12.93 1.49
N SER A 82 -4.34 -14.13 1.98
CA SER A 82 -3.00 -14.70 2.08
C SER A 82 -2.75 -15.75 1.00
N TYR A 83 -1.54 -15.72 0.43
CA TYR A 83 -1.04 -16.62 -0.60
C TYR A 83 0.33 -17.19 -0.26
N ASP A 84 0.57 -18.42 -0.70
CA ASP A 84 1.90 -19.03 -0.83
C ASP A 84 2.08 -19.61 -2.24
N GLU A 85 3.13 -20.41 -2.43
CA GLU A 85 3.44 -21.10 -3.67
C GLU A 85 2.35 -22.11 -4.10
N THR A 86 1.49 -22.55 -3.19
CA THR A 86 0.42 -23.53 -3.47
C THR A 86 -0.91 -22.88 -3.88
N GLY A 87 -1.07 -21.58 -3.60
CA GLY A 87 -2.24 -20.78 -3.99
C GLY A 87 -2.82 -19.96 -2.84
N VAL A 88 -4.14 -19.73 -2.87
CA VAL A 88 -4.85 -19.03 -1.80
C VAL A 88 -4.84 -19.89 -0.54
N ILE A 89 -4.37 -19.33 0.58
CA ILE A 89 -4.34 -19.98 1.88
C ILE A 89 -5.58 -19.61 2.71
N GLU A 90 -5.84 -18.32 2.85
CA GLU A 90 -6.78 -17.80 3.84
C GLU A 90 -7.36 -16.46 3.37
N LEU A 91 -8.68 -16.32 3.40
CA LEU A 91 -9.40 -15.06 3.30
C LEU A 91 -10.00 -14.78 4.68
N ARG A 92 -9.59 -13.69 5.31
CA ARG A 92 -9.95 -13.38 6.69
C ARG A 92 -10.48 -11.96 6.81
N ASN A 93 -11.66 -11.81 7.42
CA ASN A 93 -12.15 -10.53 7.89
C ASN A 93 -11.20 -9.98 8.95
N MET A 94 -10.74 -8.77 8.71
CA MET A 94 -9.94 -8.06 9.67
C MET A 94 -10.89 -7.20 10.49
N ASN A 95 -10.87 -7.41 11.81
CA ASN A 95 -11.59 -6.56 12.74
C ASN A 95 -10.86 -5.22 12.80
N CYS A 96 -11.06 -4.37 11.80
CA CYS A 96 -10.61 -2.99 11.88
C CYS A 96 -11.46 -2.31 12.96
N VAL A 97 -10.80 -1.64 13.90
CA VAL A 97 -11.46 -0.89 14.97
C VAL A 97 -12.45 0.07 14.31
N HIS A 98 -13.69 0.13 14.86
CA HIS A 98 -14.75 0.98 14.36
C HIS A 98 -14.19 2.37 14.04
N LEU A 99 -14.27 2.74 12.76
CA LEU A 99 -13.73 3.97 12.20
C LEU A 99 -14.62 5.15 12.62
N GLY A 100 -14.68 5.40 13.93
CA GLY A 100 -15.47 6.47 14.51
C GLY A 100 -16.98 6.40 14.17
N PRO A 101 -17.73 7.45 14.55
CA PRO A 101 -19.16 7.57 14.31
C PRO A 101 -19.51 8.04 12.87
N HIS A 102 -18.58 7.97 11.93
CA HIS A 102 -18.81 8.46 10.57
C HIS A 102 -19.45 7.33 9.74
N GLU A 103 -20.66 7.58 9.24
CA GLU A 103 -21.41 6.72 8.29
C GLU A 103 -20.72 6.60 6.91
N ALA A 104 -19.44 6.96 6.80
CA ALA A 104 -18.72 7.04 5.54
C ALA A 104 -17.68 5.91 5.40
N CYS A 105 -17.58 5.33 4.21
CA CYS A 105 -16.59 4.30 3.92
C CYS A 105 -15.15 4.86 3.98
N PRO A 106 -14.23 4.17 4.68
CA PRO A 106 -12.82 4.54 4.69
C PRO A 106 -12.19 4.26 3.33
N TYR A 107 -11.02 4.84 3.13
CA TYR A 107 -10.11 4.53 2.04
C TYR A 107 -8.79 4.02 2.61
N LEU A 108 -8.18 3.07 1.91
CA LEU A 108 -6.80 2.66 2.13
C LEU A 108 -5.88 3.74 1.58
N THR A 109 -5.42 4.65 2.44
CA THR A 109 -4.39 5.65 2.11
C THR A 109 -3.07 4.98 1.72
N GLY A 110 -2.76 3.85 2.36
CA GLY A 110 -1.63 3.01 1.99
C GLY A 110 -1.22 2.04 3.09
N SER A 111 -0.28 1.16 2.76
CA SER A 111 0.38 0.30 3.74
C SER A 111 1.88 0.25 3.50
N VAL A 112 2.65 0.35 4.57
CA VAL A 112 4.11 0.24 4.54
C VAL A 112 4.60 -0.35 5.86
N ASN A 113 5.57 -1.27 5.78
CA ASN A 113 6.19 -1.90 6.94
C ASN A 113 5.18 -2.53 7.92
N GLY A 114 4.06 -3.06 7.40
CA GLY A 114 2.97 -3.68 8.16
C GLY A 114 2.06 -2.72 8.91
N ILE A 115 2.25 -1.41 8.76
CA ILE A 115 1.32 -0.39 9.23
C ILE A 115 0.38 -0.03 8.08
N VAL A 116 -0.89 0.19 8.41
CA VAL A 116 -1.96 0.58 7.50
C VAL A 116 -2.46 1.95 7.92
N CYS A 117 -2.59 2.85 6.95
CA CYS A 117 -3.22 4.14 7.12
C CYS A 117 -4.55 4.15 6.38
N LEU A 118 -5.59 4.57 7.10
CA LEU A 118 -6.95 4.73 6.61
C LEU A 118 -7.33 6.20 6.70
N SER A 119 -8.08 6.69 5.72
CA SER A 119 -8.67 8.02 5.74
C SER A 119 -10.15 7.97 5.39
N ILE A 120 -10.88 9.02 5.74
CA ILE A 120 -12.27 9.22 5.29
C ILE A 120 -12.30 10.53 4.51
N PHE A 121 -12.62 10.49 3.21
CA PHE A 121 -12.65 11.71 2.40
C PHE A 121 -13.68 12.71 2.91
N ASN A 122 -13.39 13.99 2.70
CA ASN A 122 -14.16 15.13 3.24
C ASN A 122 -14.20 15.20 4.76
N THR A 123 -13.31 14.48 5.45
CA THR A 123 -13.08 14.63 6.89
C THR A 123 -11.59 14.91 7.15
N ASP A 124 -11.27 15.27 8.38
CA ASP A 124 -9.90 15.42 8.90
C ASP A 124 -9.37 14.12 9.54
N PHE A 125 -10.11 13.02 9.43
CA PHE A 125 -9.85 11.80 10.17
C PHE A 125 -8.88 10.85 9.45
N PHE A 126 -7.94 10.31 10.23
CA PHE A 126 -7.05 9.22 9.86
C PHE A 126 -7.05 8.12 10.93
N GLY A 127 -7.16 6.87 10.49
CA GLY A 127 -7.02 5.68 11.33
C GLY A 127 -5.68 4.99 11.04
N ILE A 128 -4.79 4.92 12.03
CA ILE A 128 -3.52 4.21 11.91
C ILE A 128 -3.66 2.87 12.62
N TRP A 129 -3.35 1.80 11.90
CA TRP A 129 -3.63 0.45 12.34
C TRP A 129 -2.49 -0.50 12.00
N ASN A 130 -2.09 -1.35 12.95
CA ASN A 130 -1.29 -2.53 12.68
C ASN A 130 -2.21 -3.76 12.75
N PRO A 131 -2.54 -4.39 11.61
CA PRO A 131 -3.42 -5.55 11.56
C PRO A 131 -2.87 -6.79 12.27
N LEU A 132 -1.55 -6.93 12.41
CA LEU A 132 -0.94 -8.06 13.09
C LEU A 132 -1.00 -7.91 14.61
N THR A 133 -0.63 -6.74 15.13
CA THR A 133 -0.57 -6.48 16.57
C THR A 133 -1.88 -5.96 17.14
N GLN A 134 -2.86 -5.64 16.28
CA GLN A 134 -4.14 -5.02 16.61
C GLN A 134 -3.98 -3.64 17.27
N GLN A 135 -2.79 -3.04 17.15
CA GLN A 135 -2.56 -1.67 17.60
C GLN A 135 -3.33 -0.71 16.69
N TYR A 136 -4.04 0.25 17.29
CA TYR A 136 -4.79 1.26 16.58
C TYR A 136 -4.65 2.62 17.27
N GLN A 137 -4.53 3.68 16.48
CA GLN A 137 -4.57 5.05 16.96
C GLN A 137 -5.31 5.93 15.95
N GLN A 138 -6.22 6.76 16.47
CA GLN A 138 -6.87 7.80 15.68
C GLN A 138 -5.96 9.03 15.62
N LEU A 139 -5.95 9.66 14.46
CA LEU A 139 -5.27 10.91 14.20
C LEU A 139 -6.26 11.83 13.51
N PHE A 140 -6.32 13.08 13.94
CA PHE A 140 -7.05 14.13 13.25
C PHE A 140 -6.04 15.08 12.61
N HIS A 141 -6.45 15.75 11.54
CA HIS A 141 -5.68 16.84 10.96
C HIS A 141 -5.56 18.02 11.95
N CYS A 142 -4.84 19.07 11.57
CA CYS A 142 -4.63 20.24 12.42
C CYS A 142 -5.94 20.91 12.85
N ALA A 143 -5.90 21.60 14.00
CA ALA A 143 -7.07 22.27 14.58
C ALA A 143 -7.75 23.27 13.63
N GLU A 144 -7.00 23.85 12.68
CA GLU A 144 -7.52 24.77 11.66
C GLU A 144 -8.44 24.10 10.63
N MET A 145 -8.29 22.78 10.43
CA MET A 145 -9.10 21.99 9.51
C MET A 145 -10.26 21.26 10.21
N LYS A 146 -10.16 21.09 11.54
CA LYS A 146 -11.17 20.38 12.31
C LYS A 146 -12.52 21.10 12.29
N GLY A 147 -13.51 20.49 11.65
CA GLY A 147 -14.88 21.05 11.53
C GLY A 147 -15.00 22.21 10.54
N ASN A 148 -13.98 22.47 9.72
CA ASN A 148 -14.03 23.50 8.69
C ASN A 148 -14.61 22.93 7.39
N GLU A 149 -15.92 23.09 7.19
CA GLU A 149 -16.64 22.57 6.01
C GLU A 149 -16.20 23.22 4.68
N ASP A 150 -15.45 24.31 4.72
CA ASP A 150 -14.95 24.96 3.51
C ASP A 150 -13.81 24.19 2.84
N TRP A 151 -13.06 23.40 3.62
CA TRP A 151 -11.89 22.66 3.15
C TRP A 151 -12.17 21.17 3.09
N ALA A 152 -11.78 20.54 1.99
CA ALA A 152 -11.91 19.11 1.80
C ALA A 152 -10.56 18.46 1.50
N LEU A 153 -10.33 17.29 2.10
CA LEU A 153 -9.21 16.42 1.76
C LEU A 153 -9.33 15.99 0.29
N LYS A 154 -8.44 16.52 -0.56
CA LYS A 154 -8.40 16.23 -2.00
C LYS A 154 -7.74 14.89 -2.28
N THR A 155 -6.62 14.65 -1.61
CA THR A 155 -5.77 13.47 -1.75
C THR A 155 -4.88 13.34 -0.52
N ASP A 156 -4.41 12.13 -0.27
CA ASP A 156 -3.44 11.80 0.75
C ASP A 156 -2.44 10.75 0.23
N GLY A 157 -1.40 10.49 1.01
CA GLY A 157 -0.46 9.42 0.77
C GLY A 157 0.25 9.04 2.06
N PHE A 158 0.39 7.74 2.30
CA PHE A 158 1.06 7.21 3.48
C PHE A 158 2.37 6.56 3.09
N GLY A 159 3.44 6.89 3.82
CA GLY A 159 4.76 6.37 3.52
C GLY A 159 5.68 6.31 4.73
N TYR A 160 6.89 5.83 4.49
CA TYR A 160 7.92 5.66 5.49
C TYR A 160 9.24 6.27 4.97
N LYS A 161 9.95 6.97 5.86
CA LYS A 161 11.26 7.54 5.61
C LYS A 161 12.30 6.75 6.40
N SER A 162 13.13 5.96 5.71
CA SER A 162 14.08 5.08 6.40
C SER A 162 15.17 5.84 7.12
N SER A 163 15.60 6.99 6.59
CA SER A 163 16.67 7.83 7.15
C SER A 163 16.36 8.35 8.55
N THR A 164 15.09 8.58 8.87
CA THR A 164 14.62 9.04 10.18
C THR A 164 13.75 8.01 10.90
N GLU A 165 13.60 6.82 10.31
CA GLU A 165 12.68 5.76 10.74
C GLU A 165 11.26 6.26 11.03
N ASP A 166 10.77 7.20 10.22
CA ASP A 166 9.52 7.91 10.51
C ASP A 166 8.42 7.51 9.53
N PHE A 167 7.22 7.32 10.05
CA PHE A 167 6.03 7.21 9.20
C PHE A 167 5.49 8.60 8.93
N SER A 168 4.95 8.80 7.74
CA SER A 168 4.46 10.12 7.33
C SER A 168 3.19 10.03 6.51
N ILE A 169 2.35 11.04 6.67
CA ILE A 169 1.12 11.23 5.90
C ILE A 169 1.25 12.57 5.18
N PHE A 170 1.28 12.52 3.86
CA PHE A 170 1.15 13.71 3.02
C PHE A 170 -0.32 13.94 2.73
N THR A 171 -0.78 15.19 2.82
CA THR A 171 -2.18 15.54 2.57
C THR A 171 -2.27 16.81 1.74
N VAL A 172 -3.32 16.88 0.92
CA VAL A 172 -3.66 18.08 0.16
C VAL A 172 -5.10 18.45 0.43
N PHE A 173 -5.31 19.69 0.83
CA PHE A 173 -6.63 20.25 1.06
C PHE A 173 -6.93 21.29 -0.02
N ILE A 174 -8.17 21.27 -0.50
CA ILE A 174 -8.71 22.29 -1.41
C ILE A 174 -9.94 22.93 -0.80
N GLN A 175 -10.16 24.21 -1.10
CA GLN A 175 -11.39 24.87 -0.72
C GLN A 175 -12.50 24.51 -1.71
N LEU A 176 -13.69 24.15 -1.24
CA LEU A 176 -14.78 23.68 -2.09
C LEU A 176 -15.44 24.80 -2.89
N GLN A 177 -15.51 26.01 -2.31
CA GLN A 177 -16.26 27.15 -2.85
C GLN A 177 -15.38 28.28 -3.41
N SER A 178 -14.05 28.11 -3.41
CA SER A 178 -13.13 29.16 -3.86
C SER A 178 -12.03 28.59 -4.77
N LEU A 179 -11.33 29.48 -5.47
CA LEU A 179 -10.11 29.17 -6.23
C LEU A 179 -8.85 29.42 -5.39
N ALA A 180 -8.95 29.35 -4.06
CA ALA A 180 -7.80 29.45 -3.17
C ALA A 180 -6.76 28.37 -3.53
N SER A 181 -5.50 28.71 -3.30
CA SER A 181 -4.42 27.77 -3.53
C SER A 181 -4.55 26.56 -2.59
N PRO A 182 -4.25 25.34 -3.08
CA PRO A 182 -4.29 24.14 -2.26
C PRO A 182 -3.27 24.24 -1.13
N LEU A 183 -3.61 23.64 0.01
CA LEU A 183 -2.74 23.55 1.17
C LEU A 183 -2.13 22.15 1.23
N PHE A 184 -0.84 22.09 1.50
CA PHE A 184 -0.08 20.84 1.56
C PHE A 184 0.47 20.67 2.96
N TYR A 185 0.27 19.50 3.54
CA TYR A 185 0.79 19.17 4.86
C TYR A 185 1.47 17.82 4.87
N LEU A 186 2.51 17.71 5.69
CA LEU A 186 3.21 16.48 5.99
C LEU A 186 3.14 16.22 7.49
N PHE A 187 2.58 15.09 7.87
CA PHE A 187 2.61 14.60 9.25
C PHE A 187 3.85 13.76 9.50
N SER A 188 4.46 13.92 10.68
CA SER A 188 5.53 13.05 11.17
C SER A 188 5.08 12.33 12.43
N PHE A 189 5.20 11.00 12.47
CA PHE A 189 4.80 10.20 13.62
C PHE A 189 5.74 10.41 14.80
N ASN A 190 7.04 10.55 14.52
CA ASN A 190 8.07 10.78 15.54
C ASN A 190 7.88 12.10 16.28
N SER A 191 7.48 13.15 15.56
CA SER A 191 7.16 14.44 16.16
C SER A 191 5.72 14.50 16.68
N GLY A 192 4.78 13.79 16.06
CA GLY A 192 3.35 13.89 16.34
C GLY A 192 2.73 15.18 15.79
N LEU A 193 3.38 15.84 14.83
CA LEU A 193 2.99 17.16 14.34
C LEU A 193 2.79 17.18 12.82
N TRP A 194 1.81 17.98 12.40
CA TRP A 194 1.63 18.41 11.02
C TRP A 194 2.51 19.62 10.75
N LYS A 195 3.18 19.64 9.60
CA LYS A 195 3.85 20.85 9.08
C LYS A 195 3.36 21.18 7.68
N THR A 196 3.34 22.47 7.36
CA THR A 196 3.05 22.93 6.02
C THR A 196 4.22 22.64 5.09
N VAL A 197 3.93 22.19 3.87
CA VAL A 197 4.90 21.96 2.80
C VAL A 197 4.66 22.97 1.70
N ASN A 198 5.72 23.62 1.22
CA ASN A 198 5.60 24.49 0.04
C ASN A 198 5.81 23.66 -1.23
N VAL A 199 4.77 23.52 -2.04
CA VAL A 199 4.81 22.74 -3.28
C VAL A 199 4.79 23.69 -4.47
N GLU A 200 5.94 23.82 -5.15
CA GLU A 200 6.03 24.62 -6.36
C GLU A 200 5.06 24.09 -7.44
N GLY A 201 4.23 24.98 -7.98
CA GLY A 201 3.18 24.59 -8.91
C GLY A 201 2.08 23.75 -8.28
N GLY A 202 1.84 23.86 -6.97
CA GLY A 202 0.81 23.12 -6.24
C GLY A 202 -0.60 23.23 -6.84
N ASN A 203 -0.97 24.39 -7.42
CA ASN A 203 -2.22 24.55 -8.18
C ASN A 203 -2.30 23.57 -9.36
N VAL A 204 -1.21 23.43 -10.13
CA VAL A 204 -1.14 22.49 -11.26
C VAL A 204 -1.25 21.05 -10.78
N PHE A 205 -0.65 20.73 -9.63
CA PHE A 205 -0.78 19.43 -9.00
C PHE A 205 -2.24 19.14 -8.64
N ALA A 206 -2.88 19.99 -7.84
CA ALA A 206 -4.26 19.79 -7.35
C ALA A 206 -5.30 19.71 -8.49
N ASP A 207 -5.10 20.50 -9.55
CA ASP A 207 -5.94 20.50 -10.76
C ASP A 207 -5.80 19.23 -11.60
N SER A 208 -4.63 18.58 -11.54
CA SER A 208 -4.28 17.46 -12.43
C SER A 208 -4.45 16.09 -11.76
N ILE A 209 -4.93 16.04 -10.52
CA ILE A 209 -5.21 14.79 -9.80
C ILE A 209 -6.72 14.60 -9.61
N GLY A 210 -7.14 13.34 -9.62
CA GLY A 210 -8.52 12.96 -9.30
C GLY A 210 -8.88 13.39 -7.87
N ARG A 211 -10.15 13.76 -7.63
CA ARG A 211 -10.64 13.81 -6.25
C ARG A 211 -10.60 12.39 -5.68
N SER A 212 -10.32 12.27 -4.39
CA SER A 212 -10.39 10.99 -3.69
C SER A 212 -9.41 9.94 -4.20
N SER A 213 -8.27 10.38 -4.75
CA SER A 213 -7.17 9.47 -5.11
C SER A 213 -6.17 9.40 -3.96
N THR A 214 -5.75 8.21 -3.57
CA THR A 214 -4.66 8.00 -2.61
C THR A 214 -3.35 7.79 -3.37
N ALA A 215 -2.22 8.14 -2.76
CA ALA A 215 -0.92 7.97 -3.38
C ALA A 215 -0.47 6.51 -3.37
N PHE A 216 0.31 6.13 -4.38
CA PHE A 216 1.07 4.89 -4.37
C PHE A 216 2.43 5.13 -3.72
N TYR A 217 2.78 4.32 -2.71
CA TYR A 217 4.09 4.40 -2.06
C TYR A 217 5.07 3.42 -2.69
N VAL A 218 6.18 3.92 -3.23
CA VAL A 218 7.27 3.11 -3.78
C VAL A 218 8.61 3.77 -3.44
N ASN A 219 9.52 3.03 -2.80
CA ASN A 219 10.88 3.49 -2.50
C ASN A 219 10.94 4.89 -1.89
N GLU A 220 10.23 5.11 -0.77
CA GLU A 220 10.21 6.37 -0.01
C GLU A 220 9.62 7.58 -0.75
N ARG A 221 8.90 7.30 -1.83
CA ARG A 221 8.23 8.31 -2.67
C ARG A 221 6.76 7.99 -2.82
N LEU A 222 5.96 9.05 -2.89
CA LEU A 222 4.52 8.99 -3.11
C LEU A 222 4.21 9.40 -4.55
N TYR A 223 3.44 8.57 -5.26
CA TYR A 223 3.13 8.78 -6.66
C TYR A 223 1.64 8.96 -6.91
N TRP A 224 1.30 9.91 -7.78
CA TRP A 224 -0.06 10.13 -8.25
C TRP A 224 -0.10 10.16 -9.78
N PRO A 225 -1.08 9.47 -10.42
CA PRO A 225 -1.33 9.64 -11.84
C PRO A 225 -1.64 11.10 -12.18
N ARG A 226 -0.80 11.73 -12.99
CA ARG A 226 -1.01 13.11 -13.46
C ARG A 226 -1.91 13.08 -14.68
N ARG A 227 -3.09 13.70 -14.55
CA ARG A 227 -4.11 13.77 -15.60
C ARG A 227 -4.13 15.14 -16.26
N HIS A 228 -4.35 15.15 -17.57
CA HIS A 228 -4.56 16.37 -18.33
C HIS A 228 -5.95 16.94 -18.04
N ARG A 229 -6.02 18.18 -17.56
CA ARG A 229 -7.24 18.83 -17.06
C ARG A 229 -8.45 18.74 -17.99
N LYS A 230 -8.26 18.88 -19.32
CA LYS A 230 -9.38 18.89 -20.28
C LYS A 230 -9.80 17.49 -20.74
N THR A 231 -8.86 16.55 -20.80
CA THR A 231 -9.10 15.25 -21.45
C THR A 231 -9.13 14.09 -20.45
N GLY A 232 -8.69 14.30 -19.22
CA GLY A 232 -8.52 13.26 -18.21
C GLY A 232 -7.36 12.29 -18.47
N PHE A 233 -6.62 12.46 -19.58
CA PHE A 233 -5.56 11.53 -19.99
C PHE A 233 -4.39 11.57 -19.04
N ILE A 234 -3.82 10.41 -18.77
CA ILE A 234 -2.63 10.30 -17.95
C ILE A 234 -1.44 10.77 -18.80
N ILE A 235 -0.82 11.86 -18.37
CA ILE A 235 0.28 12.54 -19.07
C ILE A 235 1.61 12.44 -18.32
N GLY A 236 1.60 11.80 -17.15
CA GLY A 236 2.77 11.60 -16.31
C GLY A 236 2.40 11.03 -14.95
N LEU A 237 3.38 11.04 -14.05
CA LEU A 237 3.18 10.92 -12.62
C LEU A 237 3.64 12.22 -11.95
N PHE A 238 2.97 12.57 -10.86
CA PHE A 238 3.59 13.38 -9.82
C PHE A 238 4.28 12.47 -8.83
N CYS A 239 5.39 12.95 -8.27
CA CYS A 239 6.20 12.23 -7.30
C CYS A 239 6.54 13.20 -6.16
N PHE A 240 6.12 12.88 -4.94
CA PHE A 240 6.59 13.58 -3.75
C PHE A 240 7.65 12.72 -3.05
N ASP A 241 8.86 13.25 -2.90
CA ASP A 241 9.96 12.55 -2.23
C ASP A 241 9.95 12.87 -0.74
N LEU A 242 9.80 11.86 0.13
CA LEU A 242 9.74 12.05 1.58
C LEU A 242 11.08 12.50 2.17
N ASN A 243 12.19 12.27 1.46
CA ASN A 243 13.52 12.65 1.93
C ASN A 243 13.80 14.13 1.69
N SER A 244 13.63 14.60 0.45
CA SER A 244 13.84 16.00 0.08
C SER A 244 12.63 16.89 0.35
N GLU A 245 11.43 16.31 0.51
CA GLU A 245 10.15 17.01 0.64
C GLU A 245 9.79 17.86 -0.59
N GLU A 246 10.24 17.40 -1.76
CA GLU A 246 10.02 18.08 -3.03
C GLU A 246 9.04 17.33 -3.93
N MET A 247 8.28 18.10 -4.70
CA MET A 247 7.35 17.59 -5.71
C MET A 247 8.01 17.61 -7.10
N MET A 248 8.12 16.45 -7.72
CA MET A 248 8.68 16.25 -9.05
C MET A 248 7.60 15.78 -10.03
N LYS A 249 7.89 15.94 -11.33
CA LYS A 249 7.06 15.47 -12.43
C LYS A 249 7.84 14.43 -13.21
N ILE A 250 7.30 13.21 -13.28
CA ILE A 250 7.86 12.15 -14.13
C ILE A 250 6.99 12.08 -15.37
N PHE A 251 7.61 12.28 -16.53
CA PHE A 251 6.90 12.13 -17.80
C PHE A 251 6.76 10.65 -18.14
N VAL A 252 5.59 10.26 -18.63
CA VAL A 252 5.37 8.94 -19.22
C VAL A 252 5.63 9.00 -20.73
N THR A 253 5.85 7.83 -21.34
CA THR A 253 6.24 7.72 -22.75
C THR A 253 5.23 8.37 -23.69
N PRO A 254 5.67 8.76 -24.90
CA PRO A 254 4.76 9.21 -25.97
C PRO A 254 3.67 8.18 -26.30
N THR A 255 3.92 6.89 -26.07
CA THR A 255 2.92 5.83 -26.27
C THR A 255 1.72 6.02 -25.35
N PHE A 256 1.91 6.45 -24.08
CA PHE A 256 0.79 6.84 -23.20
C PHE A 256 -0.05 8.00 -23.77
N ARG A 257 0.56 8.91 -24.55
CA ARG A 257 -0.13 10.06 -25.15
C ARG A 257 -0.97 9.69 -26.37
N GLN A 258 -0.72 8.54 -26.99
CA GLN A 258 -1.46 8.07 -28.18
C GLN A 258 -2.81 7.45 -27.81
N PHE A 259 -3.05 7.13 -26.53
CA PHE A 259 -4.22 6.39 -26.12
C PHE A 259 -5.20 7.25 -25.32
N ARG A 260 -6.41 7.34 -25.86
CA ARG A 260 -7.58 7.90 -25.16
C ARG A 260 -7.99 6.90 -24.07
N TYR A 261 -8.16 7.38 -22.83
CA TYR A 261 -8.72 6.60 -21.69
C TYR A 261 -7.83 5.46 -21.15
N VAL A 262 -6.61 5.79 -20.72
CA VAL A 262 -5.76 4.88 -19.94
C VAL A 262 -6.13 4.98 -18.46
N GLU A 263 -6.40 3.85 -17.84
CA GLU A 263 -6.54 3.69 -16.39
C GLU A 263 -5.22 3.19 -15.80
N VAL A 264 -4.76 3.79 -14.69
CA VAL A 264 -3.63 3.25 -13.92
C VAL A 264 -4.23 2.31 -12.89
N ASN A 265 -3.96 1.02 -13.05
CA ASN A 265 -4.43 -0.02 -12.14
C ASN A 265 -3.56 -0.06 -10.88
N ASP A 266 -2.23 0.10 -11.05
CA ASP A 266 -1.28 0.06 -9.94
C ASP A 266 0.03 0.79 -10.29
N ILE A 267 0.72 1.28 -9.25
CA ILE A 267 2.11 1.77 -9.32
C ILE A 267 2.87 1.06 -8.20
N PHE A 268 3.86 0.26 -8.58
CA PHE A 268 4.51 -0.67 -7.67
C PHE A 268 6.01 -0.78 -7.95
N GLU A 269 6.74 -1.35 -7.00
CA GLU A 269 8.14 -1.71 -7.16
C GLU A 269 8.23 -3.07 -7.87
N MET A 270 9.05 -3.20 -8.91
CA MET A 270 9.35 -4.48 -9.54
C MET A 270 10.84 -4.54 -9.90
N GLY A 271 11.55 -5.50 -9.33
CA GLY A 271 12.98 -5.71 -9.59
C GLY A 271 13.85 -4.48 -9.30
N GLY A 272 13.57 -3.78 -8.20
CA GLY A 272 14.22 -2.54 -7.76
C GLY A 272 13.75 -1.26 -8.46
N ASN A 273 12.84 -1.36 -9.43
CA ASN A 273 12.47 -0.23 -10.29
C ASN A 273 10.99 0.16 -10.12
N LEU A 274 10.70 1.44 -10.37
CA LEU A 274 9.33 1.94 -10.41
C LEU A 274 8.58 1.37 -11.61
N SER A 275 7.41 0.79 -11.38
CA SER A 275 6.59 0.15 -12.39
C SER A 275 5.17 0.72 -12.41
N ILE A 276 4.56 0.75 -13.59
CA ILE A 276 3.17 1.16 -13.78
C ILE A 276 2.45 0.04 -14.51
N ALA A 277 1.34 -0.42 -13.94
CA ALA A 277 0.35 -1.22 -14.64
C ALA A 277 -0.81 -0.32 -15.09
N CYS A 278 -1.09 -0.32 -16.38
CA CYS A 278 -2.15 0.50 -16.94
C CYS A 278 -2.96 -0.26 -17.98
N SER A 279 -4.27 -0.06 -18.00
CA SER A 279 -5.21 -0.74 -18.89
C SER A 279 -5.89 0.23 -19.84
N LYS A 280 -6.24 -0.30 -21.00
CA LYS A 280 -7.14 0.33 -21.98
C LYS A 280 -8.54 -0.27 -21.82
N GLN A 281 -9.57 0.43 -22.33
CA GLN A 281 -10.94 -0.09 -22.45
C GLN A 281 -11.04 -1.48 -23.13
N GLU A 282 -10.03 -1.93 -23.87
CA GLU A 282 -9.94 -3.24 -24.53
C GLU A 282 -9.43 -4.38 -23.61
N LYS A 283 -9.57 -4.22 -22.28
CA LYS A 283 -9.23 -5.23 -21.26
C LYS A 283 -7.84 -5.85 -21.44
N THR A 284 -6.88 -5.05 -21.89
CA THR A 284 -5.46 -5.40 -21.98
C THR A 284 -4.70 -4.51 -21.01
N CYS A 285 -3.93 -5.13 -20.12
CA CYS A 285 -3.09 -4.44 -19.15
C CYS A 285 -1.65 -4.43 -19.68
N HIS A 286 -1.04 -3.26 -19.73
CA HIS A 286 0.35 -3.06 -20.09
C HIS A 286 1.16 -2.72 -18.85
N VAL A 287 2.29 -3.40 -18.66
CA VAL A 287 3.20 -3.14 -17.55
C VAL A 287 4.49 -2.52 -18.08
N TRP A 288 4.84 -1.37 -17.51
CA TRP A 288 6.00 -0.56 -17.87
C TRP A 288 6.90 -0.38 -16.67
N VAL A 289 8.22 -0.40 -16.90
CA VAL A 289 9.24 -0.16 -15.89
C VAL A 289 10.05 1.08 -16.25
N LEU A 290 10.26 1.98 -15.29
CA LEU A 290 11.16 3.10 -15.43
C LEU A 290 12.60 2.62 -15.27
N LYS A 291 13.38 2.64 -16.35
CA LYS A 291 14.82 2.35 -16.33
C LYS A 291 15.58 3.67 -16.43
N VAL A 292 16.39 3.96 -15.41
CA VAL A 292 17.18 5.21 -15.31
C VAL A 292 18.26 5.29 -16.41
N GLU A 293 18.64 4.17 -17.02
CA GLU A 293 19.70 4.08 -18.04
C GLU A 293 19.23 4.24 -19.50
N ALA A 294 17.96 4.57 -19.75
CA ALA A 294 17.44 4.74 -21.11
C ALA A 294 17.57 6.20 -21.60
N ASP A 295 18.12 6.39 -22.81
CA ASP A 295 18.32 7.69 -23.47
C ASP A 295 17.08 8.62 -23.37
N ASP A 296 17.37 9.93 -23.30
CA ASP A 296 16.52 11.12 -23.01
C ASP A 296 15.13 11.20 -23.67
N SER A 297 14.76 10.29 -24.57
CA SER A 297 13.49 10.32 -25.29
C SER A 297 12.35 9.53 -24.63
N SER A 298 12.63 8.50 -23.82
CA SER A 298 11.60 7.77 -23.06
C SER A 298 12.20 6.76 -22.05
N PRO A 299 12.27 7.08 -20.74
CA PRO A 299 12.90 6.21 -19.74
C PRO A 299 12.05 4.99 -19.35
N TRP A 300 10.80 4.89 -19.81
CA TRP A 300 9.96 3.72 -19.54
C TRP A 300 10.06 2.68 -20.65
N VAL A 301 10.22 1.43 -20.23
CA VAL A 301 10.27 0.26 -21.10
C VAL A 301 9.08 -0.63 -20.79
N LYS A 302 8.31 -1.00 -21.83
CA LYS A 302 7.25 -2.00 -21.69
C LYS A 302 7.88 -3.36 -21.45
N VAL A 303 7.49 -4.04 -20.37
CA VAL A 303 8.04 -5.35 -20.02
C VAL A 303 7.13 -6.46 -20.54
N TYR A 304 5.82 -6.34 -20.32
CA TYR A 304 4.82 -7.29 -20.79
C TYR A 304 3.44 -6.66 -20.90
N ASP A 305 2.53 -7.37 -21.54
CA ASP A 305 1.10 -7.11 -21.50
C ASP A 305 0.31 -8.40 -21.48
N PHE A 306 -0.93 -8.31 -20.99
CA PHE A 306 -1.82 -9.45 -20.89
C PHE A 306 -3.28 -9.02 -20.99
N ASN A 307 -4.12 -9.93 -21.47
CA ASN A 307 -5.55 -9.73 -21.55
C ASN A 307 -6.22 -10.20 -20.24
N PHE A 308 -7.13 -9.41 -19.72
CA PHE A 308 -7.87 -9.67 -18.48
C PHE A 308 -9.39 -9.68 -18.73
N THR A 309 -9.85 -10.12 -19.91
CA THR A 309 -11.25 -9.95 -20.35
C THR A 309 -12.28 -10.51 -19.37
N ASP A 310 -11.98 -11.67 -18.79
CA ASP A 310 -12.85 -12.37 -17.86
C ASP A 310 -12.42 -12.19 -16.39
N LEU A 311 -11.49 -11.26 -16.14
CA LEU A 311 -10.88 -11.05 -14.84
C LEU A 311 -11.17 -9.64 -14.32
N GLU A 312 -11.35 -9.52 -13.01
CA GLU A 312 -11.25 -8.27 -12.29
C GLU A 312 -9.82 -8.12 -11.77
N LEU A 313 -9.13 -7.05 -12.16
CA LEU A 313 -7.73 -6.80 -11.81
C LEU A 313 -7.63 -5.98 -10.52
N TYR A 314 -6.70 -6.37 -9.64
CA TYR A 314 -6.42 -5.72 -8.36
C TYR A 314 -4.93 -5.31 -8.30
N SER A 315 -4.25 -5.51 -7.17
CA SER A 315 -2.84 -5.13 -6.99
C SER A 315 -1.83 -6.08 -7.64
N PHE A 316 -0.62 -5.55 -7.83
CA PHE A 316 0.56 -6.27 -8.24
C PHE A 316 1.48 -6.58 -7.05
N THR A 317 2.27 -7.64 -7.21
CA THR A 317 3.37 -7.98 -6.31
C THR A 317 4.68 -7.41 -6.83
N ASN A 318 5.71 -7.38 -5.98
CA ASN A 318 7.06 -7.02 -6.40
C ASN A 318 7.71 -7.98 -7.41
N THR A 319 7.13 -9.17 -7.59
CA THR A 319 7.54 -10.13 -8.62
C THR A 319 6.88 -9.89 -9.99
N GLY A 320 5.96 -8.93 -10.10
CA GLY A 320 5.17 -8.68 -11.31
C GLY A 320 3.92 -9.57 -11.46
N ARG A 321 3.74 -10.55 -10.58
CA ARG A 321 2.46 -11.29 -10.46
C ARG A 321 1.36 -10.35 -10.00
N TYR A 322 0.12 -10.61 -10.43
CA TYR A 322 -1.03 -9.76 -10.12
C TYR A 322 -2.19 -10.55 -9.51
N LEU A 323 -2.88 -9.91 -8.57
CA LEU A 323 -4.11 -10.42 -7.99
C LEU A 323 -5.26 -10.14 -8.95
N ALA A 324 -6.06 -11.16 -9.22
CA ALA A 324 -7.27 -11.03 -10.01
C ALA A 324 -8.41 -11.87 -9.43
N ARG A 325 -9.66 -11.54 -9.78
CA ARG A 325 -10.84 -12.36 -9.48
C ARG A 325 -11.52 -12.81 -10.76
N HIS A 326 -11.89 -14.09 -10.81
CA HIS A 326 -12.65 -14.72 -11.89
C HIS A 326 -13.77 -15.55 -11.28
N GLN A 327 -15.03 -15.28 -11.63
CA GLN A 327 -16.19 -16.04 -11.12
C GLN A 327 -16.15 -16.22 -9.58
N ASN A 328 -15.94 -15.12 -8.84
CA ASN A 328 -15.81 -15.09 -7.37
C ASN A 328 -14.61 -15.85 -6.78
N GLN A 329 -13.64 -16.26 -7.58
CA GLN A 329 -12.40 -16.87 -7.10
C GLN A 329 -11.21 -15.95 -7.31
N PHE A 330 -10.45 -15.68 -6.26
CA PHE A 330 -9.19 -14.97 -6.38
C PHE A 330 -8.08 -15.88 -6.92
N LYS A 331 -7.21 -15.30 -7.73
CA LYS A 331 -6.04 -15.94 -8.30
C LYS A 331 -4.87 -14.96 -8.28
N LEU A 332 -3.69 -15.47 -7.98
CA LEU A 332 -2.44 -14.77 -8.17
C LEU A 332 -1.82 -15.29 -9.46
N LEU A 333 -1.77 -14.45 -10.49
CA LEU A 333 -1.39 -14.84 -11.85
C LEU A 333 0.00 -14.32 -12.20
N ASP A 334 0.75 -15.10 -12.97
CA ASP A 334 2.06 -14.74 -13.53
C ASP A 334 1.94 -14.64 -15.05
N VAL A 335 2.47 -13.56 -15.64
CA VAL A 335 2.44 -13.34 -17.09
C VAL A 335 3.59 -14.06 -17.79
N THR A 336 4.66 -14.39 -17.07
CA THR A 336 5.88 -15.01 -17.63
C THR A 336 5.71 -16.51 -17.90
N GLN A 337 4.74 -17.17 -17.25
CA GLN A 337 4.32 -18.52 -17.59
C GLN A 337 3.39 -18.41 -18.81
N GLN A 338 3.95 -18.58 -20.01
CA GLN A 338 3.17 -18.61 -21.25
C GLN A 338 2.15 -19.74 -21.21
N GLY A 339 0.90 -19.36 -20.96
CA GLY A 339 -0.23 -20.25 -20.81
C GLY A 339 -0.97 -19.87 -19.55
N LEU A 340 -2.27 -19.58 -19.65
CA LEU A 340 -3.15 -19.64 -18.49
C LEU A 340 -3.12 -21.09 -17.99
N ASP A 341 -2.10 -21.47 -17.23
CA ASP A 341 -2.15 -22.70 -16.46
C ASP A 341 -3.19 -22.47 -15.38
N ARG A 342 -4.35 -23.10 -15.60
CA ARG A 342 -5.54 -23.03 -14.76
C ARG A 342 -5.35 -23.84 -13.47
N SER A 343 -4.17 -23.77 -12.86
CA SER A 343 -3.80 -24.44 -11.61
C SER A 343 -3.33 -23.36 -10.63
N THR A 344 -3.98 -23.07 -9.52
CA THR A 344 -4.73 -23.91 -8.59
C THR A 344 -6.09 -23.29 -8.25
N GLN A 345 -7.14 -24.10 -8.29
CA GLN A 345 -8.50 -23.70 -7.92
C GLN A 345 -8.72 -23.93 -6.42
N THR A 346 -8.63 -22.88 -5.61
CA THR A 346 -9.17 -22.86 -4.26
C THR A 346 -9.93 -21.55 -4.05
N GLY A 347 -11.23 -21.57 -4.36
CA GLY A 347 -12.10 -20.42 -4.15
C GLY A 347 -12.62 -20.35 -2.71
N LEU A 348 -12.20 -19.33 -1.96
CA LEU A 348 -12.93 -18.85 -0.78
C LEU A 348 -14.01 -17.86 -1.24
N GLY A 349 -15.20 -17.97 -0.65
CA GLY A 349 -16.48 -17.41 -1.14
C GLY A 349 -16.59 -15.89 -1.26
N ASP A 350 -17.84 -15.43 -1.41
CA ASP A 350 -18.24 -14.08 -1.80
C ASP A 350 -17.44 -12.95 -1.11
N ALA A 351 -16.67 -12.26 -1.94
CA ALA A 351 -15.80 -11.18 -1.52
C ALA A 351 -16.48 -9.80 -1.58
N GLY A 352 -17.80 -9.74 -1.79
CA GLY A 352 -18.52 -8.49 -2.02
C GLY A 352 -17.93 -7.72 -3.21
N ASP A 353 -18.25 -6.43 -3.30
CA ASP A 353 -17.58 -5.55 -4.25
C ASP A 353 -16.28 -5.00 -3.64
N ILE A 354 -15.16 -5.16 -4.34
CA ILE A 354 -13.84 -4.72 -3.87
C ILE A 354 -13.52 -3.39 -4.50
N ARG A 355 -13.39 -2.37 -3.66
CA ARG A 355 -13.08 -1.00 -4.09
C ARG A 355 -11.59 -0.70 -4.12
N GLN A 356 -10.84 -1.25 -3.17
CA GLN A 356 -9.39 -1.07 -3.13
C GLN A 356 -8.68 -2.34 -2.72
N SER A 357 -7.46 -2.49 -3.23
CA SER A 357 -6.58 -3.59 -2.89
C SER A 357 -5.16 -3.07 -2.76
N HIS A 358 -4.43 -3.53 -1.76
CA HIS A 358 -3.02 -3.17 -1.56
C HIS A 358 -2.21 -4.42 -1.20
N LEU A 359 -1.01 -4.53 -1.77
CA LEU A 359 -0.01 -5.47 -1.26
C LEU A 359 0.29 -5.15 0.21
N TYR A 360 0.34 -6.17 1.05
CA TYR A 360 0.51 -6.03 2.49
C TYR A 360 1.52 -7.05 3.01
N VAL A 361 2.43 -6.58 3.86
CA VAL A 361 3.42 -7.42 4.53
C VAL A 361 3.24 -7.25 6.05
N PRO A 362 2.71 -8.26 6.77
CA PRO A 362 2.52 -8.16 8.22
C PRO A 362 3.84 -7.89 8.94
N SER A 363 3.81 -7.00 9.93
CA SER A 363 5.01 -6.62 10.69
C SER A 363 4.74 -6.48 12.18
N PHE A 364 5.77 -6.76 12.98
CA PHE A 364 5.77 -6.57 14.43
C PHE A 364 6.09 -5.14 14.86
N ILE A 365 6.28 -4.22 13.89
CA ILE A 365 6.51 -2.80 14.18
C ILE A 365 5.35 -2.25 14.99
N THR A 366 5.68 -1.67 16.14
CA THR A 366 4.76 -0.87 16.94
C THR A 366 4.98 0.60 16.63
N PHE A 367 3.92 1.39 16.62
CA PHE A 367 4.00 2.84 16.45
C PHE A 367 3.45 3.54 17.69
N ARG A 368 3.82 4.79 17.94
CA ARG A 368 3.15 5.61 18.94
C ARG A 368 3.22 7.05 18.50
N ILE A 369 2.07 7.61 18.15
CA ILE A 369 2.00 9.04 17.83
C ILE A 369 1.95 9.79 19.16
N LYS A 370 2.89 10.71 19.36
CA LYS A 370 2.91 11.57 20.55
C LYS A 370 1.72 12.52 20.46
N ASN A 371 0.80 12.44 21.43
CA ASN A 371 -0.26 13.43 21.57
C ASN A 371 0.36 14.64 22.29
N HIS A 372 0.47 15.77 21.59
CA HIS A 372 0.71 17.06 22.23
C HIS A 372 -0.65 17.61 22.63
N ASN A 373 -1.00 17.45 23.92
CA ASN A 373 -2.20 18.06 24.50
C ASN A 373 -1.96 19.54 24.80
#